data_AF-F4CP52-F1
#
_entry.id   AF-F4CP52-F1
#
_cell.length_a   1.000
_cell.length_b   1.000
_cell.length_c   1.000
_cell.angle_alpha   90.00
_cell.angle_beta   90.00
_cell.angle_gamma   90.00
#
_symmetry.space_group_name_H-M   'P 1'
#
loop_
_entity.id
_entity.type
_entity.pdbx_description
1 polymer ?
#
loop_
_entity_poly.entity_id
_entity_poly.type
_entity_poly.pdbx_seq_one_letter_code
_entity_poly.pdbx_strand_id
1 'polypeptide(L)'
;MTGPDVAASGRRLRGLSGILAGGLVALFVVLLVGWAVTTRTGSPGPGTGMLVGHGVAAVVGVVAQVTADRRRDRIGLLASLLVLAVAVAVLCGYWLF
;
A
#
# COMPACT_ATOMS: atom_id res chain seq x y z
N MET A 1 -19.54 24.45 -4.16
CA MET A 1 -18.15 24.02 -3.89
C MET A 1 -17.57 23.48 -5.19
N THR A 2 -17.08 24.30 -6.12
CA THR A 2 -17.00 23.88 -7.55
C THR A 2 -15.70 24.19 -8.29
N GLY A 3 -14.54 24.20 -7.63
CA GLY A 3 -13.28 24.24 -8.38
C GLY A 3 -12.02 24.03 -7.54
N PRO A 4 -11.71 24.94 -6.62
CA PRO A 4 -10.50 24.85 -5.80
C PRO A 4 -10.56 23.70 -4.79
N ASP A 5 -11.72 23.47 -4.17
CA ASP A 5 -11.90 22.48 -3.11
C ASP A 5 -11.72 21.04 -3.61
N VAL A 6 -12.25 20.75 -4.80
CA VAL A 6 -12.16 19.43 -5.45
C VAL A 6 -10.72 19.16 -5.88
N ALA A 7 -10.05 20.16 -6.46
CA ALA A 7 -8.65 20.04 -6.82
C ALA A 7 -7.75 19.85 -5.59
N ALA A 8 -8.01 20.58 -4.49
CA ALA A 8 -7.32 20.40 -3.22
C ALA A 8 -7.55 19.02 -2.62
N SER A 9 -8.80 18.53 -2.64
CA SER A 9 -9.17 17.20 -2.17
C SER A 9 -8.48 16.10 -2.99
N GLY A 10 -8.43 16.24 -4.31
CA GLY A 10 -7.72 15.32 -5.20
C GLY A 10 -6.20 15.30 -4.98
N ARG A 11 -5.59 16.43 -4.59
CA ARG A 11 -4.17 16.47 -4.19
C ARG A 11 -3.94 15.79 -2.85
N ARG A 12 -4.79 16.06 -1.85
CA ARG A 12 -4.70 15.43 -0.51
C ARG A 12 -4.85 13.92 -0.59
N LEU A 13 -5.82 13.43 -1.36
CA LEU A 13 -6.04 12.00 -1.56
C LEU A 13 -4.82 11.31 -2.20
N ARG A 14 -4.21 11.94 -3.22
CA ARG A 14 -2.96 11.42 -3.82
C ARG A 14 -1.81 11.40 -2.81
N GLY A 15 -1.66 12.43 -1.99
CA GLY A 15 -0.65 12.47 -0.94
C GLY A 15 -0.84 11.35 0.08
N LEU A 16 -2.06 11.16 0.58
CA LEU A 16 -2.40 10.06 1.50
C LEU A 16 -2.14 8.70 0.87
N SER A 17 -2.61 8.49 -0.37
CA SER A 17 -2.38 7.28 -1.15
C SER A 17 -0.89 6.99 -1.32
N GLY A 18 -0.07 8.02 -1.62
CA GLY A 18 1.38 7.87 -1.72
C GLY A 18 2.04 7.43 -0.42
N ILE A 19 1.62 7.99 0.72
CA ILE A 19 2.10 7.55 2.05
C ILE A 19 1.73 6.10 2.30
N LEU A 20 0.51 5.67 1.97
CA LEU A 20 0.06 4.30 2.14
C LEU A 20 0.83 3.32 1.24
N ALA A 21 1.04 3.66 -0.03
CA ALA A 21 1.85 2.85 -0.95
C ALA A 21 3.29 2.70 -0.43
N GLY A 22 3.91 3.80 0.03
CA GLY A 22 5.23 3.77 0.66
C GLY A 22 5.25 2.92 1.94
N GLY A 23 4.21 3.03 2.77
CA GLY A 23 4.03 2.22 3.98
C GLY A 23 3.92 0.73 3.69
N LEU A 24 3.18 0.33 2.65
CA LEU A 24 3.08 -1.08 2.21
C LEU A 24 4.44 -1.64 1.78
N VAL A 25 5.24 -0.85 1.07
CA VAL A 25 6.61 -1.23 0.69
C VAL A 25 7.51 -1.36 1.92
N ALA A 26 7.48 -0.36 2.81
CA ALA A 26 8.27 -0.38 4.04
C ALA A 26 7.90 -1.58 4.93
N LEU A 27 6.60 -1.88 5.07
CA LEU A 27 6.10 -3.04 5.80
C LEU A 27 6.62 -4.34 5.19
N PHE A 28 6.55 -4.49 3.87
CA PHE A 28 7.07 -5.68 3.20
C PHE A 28 8.58 -5.86 3.42
N VAL A 29 9.38 -4.79 3.37
CA VAL A 29 10.81 -4.84 3.68
C VAL A 29 11.05 -5.28 5.12
N VAL A 30 10.30 -4.75 6.09
CA VAL A 30 10.40 -5.16 7.50
C VAL A 30 10.09 -6.65 7.66
N LEU A 31 9.07 -7.16 6.97
CA LEU A 31 8.74 -8.59 7.00
C LEU A 31 9.84 -9.45 6.40
N LEU A 32 10.48 -9.02 5.31
CA LEU A 32 11.63 -9.71 4.71
C LEU A 32 12.83 -9.76 5.67
N VAL A 33 13.13 -8.65 6.34
CA VAL A 33 14.18 -8.60 7.36
C VAL A 33 13.86 -9.52 8.52
N GLY A 34 12.62 -9.47 9.04
CA GLY A 34 12.15 -10.34 10.10
C GLY A 34 12.31 -11.81 9.73
N TRP A 35 11.83 -12.22 8.54
CA TRP A 35 12.00 -13.57 8.03
C TRP A 35 13.47 -13.99 7.91
N ALA A 36 14.34 -13.12 7.39
CA ALA A 36 15.76 -13.41 7.24
C ALA A 36 16.47 -13.60 8.59
N VAL A 37 16.05 -12.87 9.62
CA VAL A 37 16.57 -13.04 10.98
C VAL A 37 16.07 -14.34 11.59
N THR A 38 14.76 -14.59 11.57
CA THR A 38 14.14 -15.73 12.25
C THR A 38 14.55 -17.07 11.64
N THR A 39 14.74 -17.12 10.31
CA THR A 39 15.25 -18.32 9.63
C THR A 39 16.68 -18.66 10.04
N ARG A 40 17.52 -17.66 10.34
CA ARG A 40 18.90 -17.89 10.82
C ARG A 40 18.96 -18.28 12.28
N THR A 41 18.03 -17.79 13.10
CA THR A 41 18.00 -18.07 14.54
C THR A 41 17.16 -19.30 14.90
N GLY A 42 16.46 -19.91 13.93
CA GLY A 42 15.50 -20.98 14.18
C GLY A 42 14.26 -20.54 14.96
N SER A 43 14.04 -19.22 15.09
CA SER A 43 12.89 -18.67 15.79
C SER A 43 11.63 -18.69 14.91
N PRO A 44 10.42 -18.72 15.50
CA PRO A 44 9.20 -18.49 14.74
C PRO A 44 9.23 -17.10 14.09
N GLY A 45 8.79 -17.01 12.84
CA GLY A 45 8.80 -15.75 12.08
C GLY A 45 7.74 -15.69 10.99
N PRO A 46 7.77 -14.65 10.15
CA PRO A 46 6.78 -14.45 9.09
C PRO A 46 6.68 -15.67 8.17
N GLY A 47 5.47 -16.17 7.95
CA GLY A 47 5.24 -17.28 7.03
C GLY A 47 5.36 -16.85 5.56
N THR A 48 5.66 -17.79 4.67
CA THR A 48 5.78 -17.53 3.23
C THR A 48 4.52 -16.92 2.63
N GLY A 49 3.33 -17.37 3.04
CA GLY A 49 2.05 -16.80 2.59
C GLY A 49 1.90 -15.33 2.96
N MET A 50 2.31 -14.94 4.17
CA MET A 50 2.31 -13.55 4.62
C MET A 50 3.25 -12.69 3.77
N LEU A 51 4.47 -13.18 3.49
CA LEU A 51 5.41 -12.48 2.62
C LEU A 51 4.86 -12.29 1.21
N VAL A 52 4.33 -13.34 0.59
CA VAL A 52 3.74 -13.25 -0.76
C VAL A 52 2.58 -12.27 -0.79
N GLY A 53 1.65 -12.35 0.19
CA GLY A 53 0.51 -11.45 0.25
C GLY A 53 0.90 -9.99 0.38
N HIS A 54 1.83 -9.66 1.29
CA HIS A 54 2.31 -8.30 1.47
C HIS A 54 3.16 -7.81 0.29
N GLY A 55 3.93 -8.70 -0.34
CA GLY A 55 4.68 -8.38 -1.55
C GLY A 55 3.77 -8.02 -2.72
N VAL A 56 2.70 -8.81 -2.94
CA VAL A 56 1.67 -8.49 -3.95
C VAL A 56 0.98 -7.17 -3.62
N ALA A 57 0.59 -6.94 -2.36
CA ALA A 57 -0.04 -5.70 -1.94
C ALA A 57 0.87 -4.47 -2.18
N ALA A 58 2.17 -4.58 -1.87
CA ALA A 58 3.14 -3.53 -2.11
C ALA A 58 3.28 -3.22 -3.62
N VAL A 59 3.39 -4.25 -4.46
CA VAL A 59 3.48 -4.08 -5.93
C VAL A 59 2.21 -3.41 -6.47
N VAL A 60 1.03 -3.90 -6.10
CA VAL A 60 -0.24 -3.32 -6.53
C VAL A 60 -0.36 -1.87 -6.06
N GLY A 61 -0.01 -1.58 -4.80
CA GLY A 61 -0.02 -0.23 -4.24
C GLY A 61 0.90 0.72 -5.01
N VAL A 62 2.12 0.30 -5.35
CA VAL A 62 3.06 1.10 -6.15
C VAL A 62 2.54 1.32 -7.56
N VAL A 63 2.08 0.29 -8.26
CA VAL A 63 1.57 0.41 -9.64
C VAL A 63 0.34 1.34 -9.70
N ALA A 64 -0.56 1.20 -8.73
CA ALA A 64 -1.73 2.06 -8.59
C ALA A 64 -1.30 3.51 -8.31
N GLN A 65 -0.38 3.74 -7.37
CA GLN A 65 0.11 5.08 -7.06
C GLN A 65 0.82 5.73 -8.26
N VAL A 66 1.68 5.01 -8.99
CA VAL A 66 2.34 5.50 -10.21
C VAL A 66 1.31 5.89 -11.27
N THR A 67 0.23 5.10 -11.38
CA THR A 67 -0.89 5.43 -12.29
C THR A 67 -1.63 6.70 -11.83
N ALA A 68 -1.87 6.83 -10.52
CA ALA A 68 -2.49 8.00 -9.91
C ALA A 68 -1.67 9.28 -10.13
N ASP A 69 -0.34 9.17 -10.10
CA ASP A 69 0.57 10.30 -10.29
C ASP A 69 0.66 10.73 -11.76
N ARG A 70 0.56 9.78 -12.70
CA ARG A 70 0.61 10.05 -14.15
C ARG A 70 -0.71 10.56 -14.74
N ARG A 71 -1.85 10.29 -14.09
CA ARG A 71 -3.19 10.57 -14.64
C ARG A 71 -3.90 11.66 -13.84
N ARG A 72 -4.28 12.79 -14.46
CA ARG A 72 -5.02 13.87 -13.78
C ARG A 72 -6.54 13.75 -13.85
N ASP A 73 -7.04 12.74 -14.55
CA ASP A 73 -8.45 12.46 -14.78
C ASP A 73 -9.04 11.50 -13.72
N ARG A 74 -10.24 10.97 -14.02
CA ARG A 74 -10.96 10.00 -13.17
C ARG A 74 -10.17 8.71 -12.95
N ILE A 75 -9.32 8.29 -13.88
CA ILE A 75 -8.47 7.09 -13.71
C ILE A 75 -7.50 7.32 -12.57
N GLY A 76 -6.91 8.51 -12.49
CA GLY A 76 -6.00 8.86 -11.39
C GLY A 76 -6.69 8.84 -10.02
N LEU A 77 -7.96 9.28 -9.95
CA LEU A 77 -8.77 9.19 -8.74
C LEU A 77 -9.03 7.73 -8.32
N LEU A 78 -9.45 6.89 -9.25
CA LEU A 78 -9.73 5.47 -8.99
C LEU A 78 -8.46 4.72 -8.57
N ALA A 79 -7.31 5.07 -9.16
CA ALA A 79 -6.03 4.50 -8.80
C ALA A 79 -5.63 4.85 -7.35
N SER A 80 -5.83 6.08 -6.89
CA SER A 80 -5.63 6.43 -5.46
C SER A 80 -6.56 5.66 -4.53
N LEU A 81 -7.84 5.51 -4.91
CA LEU A 81 -8.81 4.75 -4.12
C LEU A 81 -8.44 3.26 -4.05
N LEU A 82 -7.85 2.70 -5.11
CA LEU A 82 -7.34 1.33 -5.12
C LEU A 82 -6.22 1.15 -4.09
N VAL A 83 -5.27 2.09 -3.98
CA VAL A 83 -4.22 2.02 -2.95
C VAL A 83 -4.82 2.00 -1.54
N LEU A 84 -5.80 2.88 -1.27
CA LEU A 84 -6.51 2.89 0.01
C LEU A 84 -7.20 1.55 0.28
N ALA A 85 -7.89 0.99 -0.72
CA ALA A 85 -8.56 -0.30 -0.61
C ALA A 85 -7.58 -1.45 -0.32
N VAL A 86 -6.42 -1.46 -0.97
CA VAL A 86 -5.36 -2.45 -0.71
C VAL A 86 -4.82 -2.31 0.71
N ALA A 87 -4.55 -1.08 1.18
CA ALA A 87 -4.08 -0.86 2.55
C ALA A 87 -5.10 -1.33 3.59
N VAL A 88 -6.39 -1.04 3.39
CA VAL A 88 -7.47 -1.54 4.25
C VAL A 88 -7.56 -3.06 4.19
N ALA A 89 -7.48 -3.68 3.01
CA ALA A 89 -7.52 -5.13 2.87
C ALA A 89 -6.36 -5.82 3.60
N VAL A 90 -5.15 -5.27 3.54
CA VAL A 90 -3.99 -5.77 4.29
C VAL A 90 -4.22 -5.64 5.79
N LEU A 91 -4.68 -4.48 6.26
CA LEU A 91 -4.93 -4.24 7.68
C LEU A 91 -6.01 -5.20 8.22
N CYS A 92 -7.13 -5.32 7.51
CA CYS A 92 -8.20 -6.22 7.88
C CYS A 92 -7.74 -7.69 7.84
N GLY A 93 -7.20 -8.14 6.71
CA GLY A 93 -6.93 -9.56 6.48
C GLY A 93 -5.77 -10.16 7.27
N TYR A 94 -4.89 -9.32 7.84
CA TYR A 94 -3.72 -9.81 8.59
C TYR A 94 -3.66 -9.35 10.05
N TRP A 95 -4.45 -8.35 10.47
CA TRP A 95 -4.32 -7.77 11.80
C TRP A 95 -5.62 -7.66 12.60
N LEU A 96 -6.75 -7.40 11.94
CA LEU A 96 -8.02 -7.16 12.63
C LEU A 96 -8.96 -8.36 12.66
N PHE A 97 -8.60 -9.44 11.95
CA PHE A 97 -9.30 -10.72 11.89
C PHE A 97 -8.27 -11.84 12.00
#